data_AF-A0A3S4Y903-F1
#
_entry.id   AF-A0A3S4Y903-F1
#
_cell.length_a   1.000
_cell.length_b   1.000
_cell.length_c   1.000
_cell.angle_alpha   90.00
_cell.angle_beta   90.00
_cell.angle_gamma   90.00
#
_symmetry.space_group_name_H-M   'P 1'
#
loop_
_entity.id
_entity.type
_entity.pdbx_description
1 polymer ?
#
loop_
_entity_poly.entity_id
_entity_poly.type
_entity_poly.pdbx_seq_one_letter_code
_entity_poly.pdbx_strand_id
1 'polypeptide(L)'
;MKIGFRIFLILTLVFSFVIGMPKPAVEVETGLAINFTNGAADALSSVLIFLMLVSHVLMLFLLFIRQSIHYRYFLIYFPIVFWLFYLANTLGAHLAEPDMFLSHIPYLLCYVLCVIQYYSILKADPAFALGPPTEPEPEETVPRQRFDTNEPM
;
A
#
# COMPACT_ATOMS: atom_id res chain seq x y z
N MET A 1 19.91 7.06 1.62
CA MET A 1 19.35 5.70 1.42
C MET A 1 17.86 5.62 1.80
N LYS A 2 17.48 5.97 3.04
CA LYS A 2 16.08 5.91 3.54
C LYS A 2 15.07 6.73 2.70
N ILE A 3 15.47 7.91 2.23
CA ILE A 3 14.66 8.76 1.33
C ILE A 3 14.45 8.09 -0.03
N GLY A 4 15.49 7.49 -0.61
CA GLY A 4 15.39 6.79 -1.90
C GLY A 4 14.39 5.64 -1.86
N PHE A 5 14.40 4.86 -0.77
CA PHE A 5 13.39 3.81 -0.56
C PHE A 5 11.96 4.38 -0.55
N ARG A 6 11.73 5.47 0.18
CA ARG A 6 10.41 6.13 0.25
C ARG A 6 9.96 6.66 -1.11
N ILE A 7 10.88 7.24 -1.89
CA ILE A 7 10.60 7.70 -3.26
C ILE A 7 10.16 6.53 -4.14
N PHE A 8 10.92 5.44 -4.17
CA PHE A 8 10.56 4.28 -4.99
C PHE A 8 9.27 3.61 -4.52
N LEU A 9 8.98 3.61 -3.22
CA LEU A 9 7.71 3.13 -2.68
C LEU A 9 6.53 3.97 -3.18
N ILE A 10 6.65 5.31 -3.12
CA ILE A 10 5.63 6.22 -3.63
C ILE A 10 5.46 6.06 -5.14
N LEU A 11 6.55 5.95 -5.90
CA LEU A 11 6.49 5.72 -7.35
C LEU A 11 5.81 4.39 -7.69
N THR A 12 6.10 3.32 -6.94
CA THR A 12 5.44 2.02 -7.11
C THR A 12 3.92 2.15 -6.91
N LEU A 13 3.48 2.95 -5.95
CA LEU A 13 2.06 3.24 -5.72
C LEU A 13 1.46 4.09 -6.83
N VAL A 14 2.12 5.17 -7.24
CA VAL A 14 1.63 5.99 -8.36
C VAL A 14 1.47 5.13 -9.62
N PHE A 15 2.45 4.27 -9.93
CA PHE A 15 2.35 3.38 -11.08
C PHE A 15 1.33 2.25 -10.87
N SER A 16 1.07 1.80 -9.64
CA SER A 16 -0.03 0.86 -9.39
C SER A 16 -1.37 1.47 -9.73
N PHE A 17 -1.56 2.77 -9.49
CA PHE A 17 -2.75 3.50 -9.95
C PHE A 17 -2.78 3.69 -11.46
N VAL A 18 -1.65 4.04 -12.09
CA VAL A 18 -1.59 4.24 -13.56
C VAL A 18 -1.88 2.95 -14.32
N ILE A 19 -1.35 1.82 -13.85
CA ILE A 19 -1.60 0.50 -14.44
C ILE A 19 -2.96 0.00 -13.99
N GLY A 20 -3.23 0.02 -12.68
CA GLY A 20 -4.46 -0.44 -12.05
C GLY A 20 -5.72 0.30 -12.48
N MET A 21 -5.59 1.45 -13.14
CA MET A 21 -6.69 2.19 -13.75
C MET A 21 -6.58 2.18 -15.27
N PRO A 22 -7.03 1.11 -15.96
CA PRO A 22 -7.13 1.14 -17.40
C PRO A 22 -8.27 2.09 -17.81
N LYS A 23 -7.89 3.32 -18.15
CA LYS A 23 -8.50 4.31 -19.07
C LYS A 23 -9.98 4.73 -18.98
N PRO A 24 -10.85 4.17 -18.13
CA PRO A 24 -11.14 4.87 -16.88
C PRO A 24 -11.66 3.95 -15.77
N ALA A 25 -10.96 3.89 -14.64
CA ALA A 25 -11.48 3.24 -13.43
C ALA A 25 -12.86 3.76 -13.04
N VAL A 26 -13.19 5.02 -13.38
CA VAL A 26 -14.54 5.54 -13.20
C VAL A 26 -15.56 4.88 -14.14
N GLU A 27 -15.39 4.77 -15.46
CA GLU A 27 -16.43 4.11 -16.29
C GLU A 27 -16.44 2.59 -16.13
N VAL A 28 -15.31 1.98 -15.77
CA VAL A 28 -15.25 0.56 -15.44
C VAL A 28 -15.92 0.31 -14.09
N GLU A 29 -15.57 1.03 -13.02
CA GLU A 29 -16.26 0.91 -11.71
C GLU A 29 -17.71 1.35 -11.79
N THR A 30 -18.05 2.40 -12.54
CA THR A 30 -19.44 2.85 -12.73
C THR A 30 -20.20 1.85 -13.60
N GLY A 31 -19.58 1.32 -14.66
CA GLY A 31 -20.15 0.27 -15.50
C GLY A 31 -20.35 -1.05 -14.74
N LEU A 32 -19.43 -1.38 -13.83
CA LEU A 32 -19.52 -2.54 -12.95
C LEU A 32 -20.53 -2.34 -11.82
N ALA A 33 -20.62 -1.15 -11.24
CA ALA A 33 -21.64 -0.79 -10.26
C ALA A 33 -23.03 -0.84 -10.91
N ILE A 34 -23.17 -0.33 -12.13
CA ILE A 34 -24.39 -0.41 -12.94
C ILE A 34 -24.72 -1.87 -13.29
N ASN A 35 -23.73 -2.67 -13.72
CA ASN A 35 -23.93 -4.08 -14.03
C ASN A 35 -24.26 -4.91 -12.77
N PHE A 36 -23.73 -4.53 -11.60
CA PHE A 36 -24.04 -5.13 -10.31
C PHE A 36 -25.45 -4.76 -9.84
N THR A 37 -25.87 -3.49 -9.95
CA THR A 37 -27.24 -3.06 -9.62
C THR A 37 -28.28 -3.59 -10.61
N ASN A 38 -27.87 -3.86 -11.85
CA ASN A 38 -28.73 -4.43 -12.89
C ASN A 38 -28.69 -5.97 -12.96
N GLY A 39 -27.90 -6.64 -12.10
CA GLY A 39 -27.81 -8.11 -12.03
C GLY A 39 -27.16 -8.78 -13.26
N ALA A 40 -26.41 -8.04 -14.07
CA ALA A 40 -25.78 -8.50 -15.32
C ALA A 40 -24.30 -8.87 -15.16
N ALA A 41 -23.68 -8.59 -14.01
CA ALA A 41 -22.30 -8.98 -13.72
C ALA A 41 -22.23 -10.44 -13.28
N ASP A 42 -21.33 -11.21 -13.91
CA ASP A 42 -20.94 -12.54 -13.41
C ASP A 42 -20.24 -12.39 -12.05
N ALA A 43 -20.58 -13.27 -11.12
CA ALA A 43 -20.01 -13.32 -9.76
C ALA A 43 -18.48 -13.35 -9.77
N LEU A 44 -17.86 -14.01 -10.75
CA LEU A 44 -16.41 -14.10 -10.86
C LEU A 44 -15.76 -12.75 -11.15
N SER A 45 -16.34 -11.95 -12.06
CA SER A 45 -15.83 -10.62 -12.36
C SER A 45 -15.92 -9.71 -11.13
N SER A 46 -17.06 -9.71 -10.44
CA SER A 46 -17.26 -8.91 -9.21
C SER A 46 -16.22 -9.24 -8.12
N VAL A 47 -15.88 -10.52 -7.94
CA VAL A 47 -14.85 -10.95 -6.98
C VAL A 47 -13.46 -10.44 -7.39
N LEU A 48 -13.09 -10.53 -8.68
CA LEU A 48 -11.79 -10.06 -9.15
C LEU A 48 -11.60 -8.56 -8.96
N ILE A 49 -12.65 -7.77 -9.21
CA ILE A 49 -12.63 -6.31 -8.99
C ILE A 49 -12.49 -5.99 -7.52
N PHE A 50 -13.26 -6.64 -6.66
CA PHE A 50 -13.17 -6.46 -5.21
C PHE A 50 -11.75 -6.77 -4.71
N LEU A 51 -11.16 -7.89 -5.13
CA LEU A 51 -9.80 -8.26 -4.78
C LEU A 51 -8.76 -7.25 -5.30
N MET A 52 -8.97 -6.71 -6.50
CA MET A 52 -8.11 -5.65 -7.05
C MET A 52 -8.17 -4.37 -6.20
N LEU A 53 -9.35 -3.94 -5.76
CA LEU A 53 -9.53 -2.80 -4.87
C LEU A 53 -8.89 -3.02 -3.51
N VAL A 54 -9.14 -4.19 -2.89
CA VAL A 54 -8.53 -4.55 -1.61
C VAL A 54 -7.01 -4.56 -1.71
N SER A 55 -6.44 -5.11 -2.79
CA SER A 55 -4.99 -5.14 -2.99
C SER A 55 -4.38 -3.74 -3.15
N HIS A 56 -5.09 -2.79 -3.77
CA HIS A 56 -4.69 -1.38 -3.81
C HIS A 56 -4.67 -0.74 -2.41
N VAL A 57 -5.71 -0.98 -1.61
CA VAL A 57 -5.76 -0.46 -0.24
C VAL A 57 -4.63 -1.03 0.60
N LEU A 58 -4.31 -2.33 0.46
CA LEU A 58 -3.16 -2.95 1.11
C LEU A 58 -1.85 -2.31 0.66
N MET A 59 -1.69 -2.02 -0.63
CA MET A 59 -0.53 -1.29 -1.14
C MET A 59 -0.41 0.12 -0.54
N LEU A 60 -1.50 0.89 -0.47
CA LEU A 60 -1.51 2.20 0.21
C LEU A 60 -1.11 2.09 1.68
N PHE A 61 -1.51 1.01 2.35
CA PHE A 61 -1.17 0.76 3.74
C PHE A 61 0.34 0.66 3.97
N LEU A 62 1.15 0.28 2.96
CA LEU A 62 2.61 0.23 3.06
C LEU A 62 3.26 1.60 3.36
N LEU A 63 2.61 2.70 2.99
CA LEU A 63 3.10 4.05 3.30
C LEU A 63 3.01 4.36 4.79
N PHE A 64 1.92 3.92 5.42
CA PHE A 64 1.51 4.32 6.75
C PHE A 64 1.86 3.30 7.83
N ILE A 65 2.03 2.03 7.45
CA ILE A 65 2.36 0.97 8.40
C ILE A 65 3.72 1.25 9.05
N ARG A 66 3.75 1.18 10.39
CA ARG A 66 4.99 1.32 11.15
C ARG A 66 5.96 0.20 10.76
N GLN A 67 7.23 0.57 10.63
CA GLN A 67 8.31 -0.40 10.44
C GLN A 67 8.24 -1.47 11.54
N SER A 68 8.26 -2.73 11.13
CA SER A 68 8.26 -3.90 12.00
C SER A 68 9.01 -5.02 11.29
N ILE A 69 9.35 -6.09 12.01
CA ILE A 69 10.02 -7.24 11.41
C ILE A 69 9.20 -7.86 10.27
N HIS A 70 7.87 -7.66 10.30
CA HIS A 70 6.94 -8.14 9.29
C HIS A 70 6.82 -7.22 8.07
N TYR A 71 7.29 -5.96 8.16
CA TYR A 71 7.22 -4.98 7.08
C TYR A 71 7.83 -5.51 5.77
N ARG A 72 8.92 -6.27 5.87
CA ARG A 72 9.58 -6.90 4.70
C ARG A 72 8.64 -7.80 3.91
N TYR A 73 7.76 -8.53 4.62
CA TYR A 73 6.83 -9.45 3.98
C TYR A 73 5.72 -8.68 3.29
N PHE A 74 5.16 -7.66 3.96
CA PHE A 74 4.14 -6.81 3.35
C PHE A 74 4.66 -6.07 2.11
N LEU A 75 5.90 -5.56 2.17
CA LEU A 75 6.56 -4.90 1.05
C LEU A 75 6.70 -5.80 -0.17
N ILE A 76 6.83 -7.12 0.02
CA ILE A 76 6.96 -8.09 -1.07
C ILE A 76 5.59 -8.59 -1.53
N TYR A 77 4.75 -9.03 -0.59
CA TYR A 77 3.50 -9.70 -0.92
C TYR A 77 2.45 -8.74 -1.48
N PHE A 78 2.28 -7.54 -0.91
CA PHE A 78 1.18 -6.66 -1.36
C PHE A 78 1.35 -6.21 -2.82
N PRO A 79 2.54 -5.75 -3.28
CA PRO A 79 2.72 -5.38 -4.68
C PRO A 79 2.63 -6.55 -5.65
N ILE A 80 3.08 -7.75 -5.25
CA ILE A 80 2.95 -8.96 -6.09
C ILE A 80 1.49 -9.38 -6.21
N VAL A 81 0.75 -9.43 -5.10
CA VAL A 81 -0.66 -9.80 -5.07
C VAL A 81 -1.48 -8.81 -5.92
N PHE A 82 -1.23 -7.52 -5.78
CA PHE A 82 -1.83 -6.50 -6.65
C PHE A 82 -1.55 -6.79 -8.13
N TRP A 83 -0.29 -6.99 -8.50
CA TRP A 83 0.09 -7.22 -9.89
C TRP A 83 -0.56 -8.48 -10.48
N LEU A 84 -0.64 -9.57 -9.72
CA LEU A 84 -1.29 -10.80 -10.14
C LEU A 84 -2.79 -10.62 -10.36
N PHE A 85 -3.49 -9.92 -9.45
CA PHE A 85 -4.92 -9.65 -9.62
C PHE A 85 -5.19 -8.67 -10.75
N TYR A 86 -4.35 -7.67 -10.92
CA TYR A 86 -4.42 -6.77 -12.07
C TYR A 86 -4.28 -7.53 -13.38
N LEU A 87 -3.25 -8.39 -13.48
CA LEU A 87 -3.01 -9.20 -14.66
C LEU A 87 -4.16 -10.17 -14.92
N ALA A 88 -4.69 -10.82 -13.87
CA ALA A 88 -5.86 -11.69 -14.00
C ALA A 88 -7.09 -10.96 -14.53
N ASN A 89 -7.33 -9.72 -14.07
CA ASN A 89 -8.49 -8.92 -14.47
C ASN A 89 -8.34 -8.34 -15.89
N THR A 90 -7.10 -8.12 -16.34
CA THR A 90 -6.81 -7.49 -17.64
C THR A 90 -6.20 -8.45 -18.67
N LEU A 91 -6.10 -9.75 -18.36
CA LEU A 91 -5.40 -10.73 -19.21
C LEU A 91 -5.98 -10.78 -20.63
N GLY A 92 -7.30 -10.72 -20.77
CA GLY A 92 -7.97 -10.71 -22.08
C GLY A 92 -7.56 -9.50 -22.93
N ALA A 93 -7.48 -8.31 -22.32
CA ALA A 93 -7.02 -7.10 -23.00
C ALA A 93 -5.54 -7.20 -23.42
N HIS A 94 -4.69 -7.77 -22.55
CA HIS A 94 -3.27 -7.98 -22.86
C HIS A 94 -3.02 -9.00 -23.97
N LEU A 95 -3.85 -10.03 -24.07
CA LEU A 95 -3.78 -11.00 -25.15
C LEU A 95 -4.29 -10.41 -26.47
N ALA A 96 -5.24 -9.48 -26.42
CA ALA A 96 -5.73 -8.75 -27.59
C ALA A 96 -4.74 -7.67 -28.08
N GLU A 97 -4.10 -6.95 -27.14
CA GLU A 97 -3.12 -5.90 -27.41
C GLU A 97 -1.82 -6.17 -26.61
N PRO A 98 -0.89 -6.99 -27.14
CA PRO A 98 0.34 -7.36 -26.43
C PRO A 98 1.23 -6.19 -26.03
N ASP A 99 1.18 -5.07 -26.76
CA ASP A 99 1.94 -3.87 -26.41
C ASP A 99 1.55 -3.30 -25.04
N MET A 100 0.34 -3.63 -24.53
CA MET A 100 -0.07 -3.27 -23.18
C MET A 100 0.84 -3.87 -22.09
N PHE A 101 1.54 -4.99 -22.36
CA PHE A 101 2.51 -5.54 -21.41
C PHE A 101 3.65 -4.54 -21.11
N LEU A 102 4.02 -3.67 -22.06
CA LEU A 102 5.06 -2.66 -21.86
C LEU A 102 4.67 -1.64 -20.77
N SER A 103 3.38 -1.44 -20.52
CA SER A 103 2.89 -0.56 -19.44
C SER A 103 3.28 -1.06 -18.05
N HIS A 104 3.66 -2.33 -17.89
CA HIS A 104 4.08 -2.92 -16.62
C HIS A 104 5.51 -2.58 -16.23
N ILE A 105 6.34 -2.25 -17.22
CA ILE A 105 7.77 -2.05 -17.02
C ILE A 105 8.06 -0.96 -15.98
N PRO A 106 7.45 0.23 -16.02
CA PRO A 106 7.69 1.28 -15.03
C PRO A 106 7.36 0.85 -13.59
N TYR A 107 6.26 0.11 -13.40
CA TYR A 107 5.86 -0.42 -12.10
C TYR A 107 6.84 -1.47 -11.59
N LEU A 108 7.16 -2.48 -12.41
CA LEU A 108 8.07 -3.56 -12.03
C LEU A 108 9.47 -3.03 -11.71
N LEU A 109 9.97 -2.08 -12.51
CA LEU A 109 11.25 -1.43 -12.24
C LEU A 109 11.25 -0.68 -10.91
N CYS A 110 10.22 0.13 -10.65
CA CYS A 110 10.13 0.87 -9.39
C CYS A 110 9.99 -0.06 -8.19
N TYR A 111 9.20 -1.13 -8.32
CA TYR A 111 9.02 -2.13 -7.27
C TYR A 111 10.34 -2.84 -6.96
N VAL A 112 11.06 -3.33 -7.98
CA VAL A 112 12.36 -3.99 -7.80
C VAL A 112 13.38 -3.05 -7.16
N LEU A 113 13.46 -1.80 -7.62
CA LEU A 113 14.35 -0.79 -7.02
C LEU A 113 13.96 -0.47 -5.57
N CYS A 114 12.66 -0.42 -5.25
CA CYS A 114 12.17 -0.23 -3.90
C CYS A 114 12.65 -1.35 -2.97
N VAL A 115 12.49 -2.61 -3.40
CA VAL A 115 12.91 -3.80 -2.64
C VAL A 115 14.43 -3.83 -2.46
N ILE A 116 15.21 -3.60 -3.52
CA ILE A 116 16.68 -3.55 -3.45
C ILE A 116 17.13 -2.46 -2.47
N GLN A 117 16.54 -1.26 -2.56
CA GLN A 117 16.89 -0.16 -1.67
C GLN A 117 16.53 -0.47 -0.21
N TYR A 118 15.42 -1.16 0.04
CA TYR A 118 15.02 -1.61 1.36
C TYR A 118 16.02 -2.62 1.95
N TYR A 119 16.40 -3.65 1.20
CA TYR A 119 17.41 -4.63 1.64
C TYR A 119 18.79 -3.99 1.85
N SER A 120 19.16 -3.03 1.01
CA SER A 120 20.40 -2.26 1.17
C SER A 120 20.41 -1.45 2.47
N ILE A 121 19.28 -0.84 2.84
CA ILE A 121 19.13 -0.16 4.13
C ILE A 121 19.23 -1.16 5.29
N LEU A 122 18.56 -2.31 5.22
CA LEU A 122 18.61 -3.31 6.28
C LEU A 122 20.02 -3.88 6.50
N LYS A 123 20.81 -4.01 5.42
CA LYS A 123 22.21 -4.44 5.52
C LYS A 123 23.08 -3.39 6.21
N ALA A 124 22.82 -2.10 5.97
CA ALA A 124 23.58 -1.00 6.56
C ALA A 124 23.12 -0.64 7.98
N ASP A 125 21.82 -0.77 8.27
CA ASP A 125 21.17 -0.40 9.52
C ASP A 125 20.05 -1.42 9.84
N PRO A 126 20.37 -2.54 10.50
CA PRO A 126 19.39 -3.57 10.86
C PRO A 126 18.30 -3.06 11.82
N ALA A 127 18.59 -2.03 12.62
CA ALA A 127 17.63 -1.42 13.54
C ALA A 127 16.49 -0.73 12.80
N PHE A 128 16.67 -0.40 11.52
CA PHE A 128 15.60 0.11 10.66
C PHE A 128 14.36 -0.81 10.64
N ALA A 129 14.54 -2.13 10.69
CA ALA A 129 13.44 -3.10 10.71
C ALA A 129 12.59 -3.04 12.01
N LEU A 130 13.16 -2.54 13.10
CA LEU A 130 12.48 -2.44 14.39
C LEU A 130 11.64 -1.16 14.51
N GLY A 131 11.78 -0.24 13.55
CA GLY A 131 11.14 1.07 13.59
C GLY A 131 11.76 2.01 14.63
N PRO A 132 11.27 3.26 14.70
CA PRO A 132 11.72 4.19 15.73
C PRO A 132 11.40 3.61 17.12
N PRO A 133 12.28 3.83 18.12
CA PRO A 133 11.98 3.44 19.49
C PRO A 133 10.66 4.08 19.91
N THR A 134 9.80 3.29 20.56
CA THR A 134 8.59 3.82 21.18
C THR A 134 9.04 4.85 22.20
N GLU A 135 8.60 6.11 22.06
CA GLU A 135 8.81 7.09 23.12
C GLU A 135 8.29 6.49 24.43
N PRO A 136 9.03 6.57 25.53
CA PRO A 136 8.52 6.12 26.81
C PRO A 136 7.20 6.87 27.06
N GLU A 137 6.15 6.13 27.43
CA GLU A 137 4.90 6.75 27.86
C GLU A 137 5.26 7.81 28.91
N PRO A 138 4.78 9.06 28.77
CA PRO A 138 5.02 10.06 29.79
C PRO A 138 4.49 9.47 31.09
N GLU A 139 5.38 9.19 32.05
CA GLU A 139 5.02 8.75 33.39
C GLU A 139 3.83 9.59 33.83
N GLU A 140 2.72 8.92 34.16
CA GLU A 140 1.49 9.57 34.63
C GLU A 140 1.88 10.66 35.61
N THR A 141 1.74 11.91 35.17
CA THR A 141 2.02 13.06 36.02
C THR A 141 1.21 12.88 37.30
N VAL A 142 1.92 12.59 38.38
CA VAL A 142 1.41 12.50 39.75
C VAL A 142 0.36 13.61 39.91
N PRO A 143 -0.89 13.30 40.30
CA PRO A 143 -1.92 14.31 40.39
C PRO A 143 -1.42 15.36 41.38
N ARG A 144 -1.44 16.64 40.98
CA ARG A 144 -1.08 17.78 41.83
C ARG A 144 -1.95 17.76 43.10
N GLN A 145 -1.49 17.08 44.14
CA GLN A 145 -1.95 17.29 45.50
C GLN A 145 -1.20 18.50 46.06
N ARG A 146 -1.90 19.63 46.10
CA ARG A 146 -1.89 20.54 47.25
C ARG A 146 -3.09 21.47 47.07
N PHE A 147 -4.18 21.06 47.70
CA PHE A 147 -5.22 21.99 48.12
C PHE A 147 -4.54 23.14 48.86
N ASP A 148 -4.83 24.37 48.45
CA ASP A 148 -4.53 25.57 49.20
C ASP A 148 -5.09 25.40 50.62
N THR A 149 -4.19 25.15 51.58
CA THR A 149 -4.49 25.34 52.98
C THR A 149 -4.72 26.83 53.19
N ASN A 150 -6.00 27.19 53.25
CA ASN A 150 -6.49 28.40 53.90
C ASN A 150 -5.80 28.57 55.25
N GLU A 151 -5.12 29.70 55.45
CA GLU A 151 -5.33 30.61 56.58
C GLU A 151 -4.41 31.84 56.44
N PRO A 152 -4.92 33.03 56.75
CA PRO A 152 -4.40 33.63 57.98
C PRO A 152 -5.48 34.27 58.89
N MET A 153 -5.24 34.02 60.18
CA MET A 153 -5.75 34.66 61.42
C MET A 153 -7.14 34.33 61.92
#